data_AF-A0AAI9HJW6-F1
#
_entry.id   AF-A0AAI9HJW6-F1
#
_cell.length_a   1.000
_cell.length_b   1.000
_cell.length_c   1.000
_cell.angle_alpha   90.00
_cell.angle_beta   90.00
_cell.angle_gamma   90.00
#
_symmetry.space_group_name_H-M   'P 1'
#
loop_
_entity.id
_entity.type
_entity.pdbx_description
1 polymer ?
#
loop_
_entity_poly.entity_id
_entity_poly.type
_entity_poly.pdbx_seq_one_letter_code
_entity_poly.pdbx_strand_id
1 'polypeptide(L)' 'MTGQLIQLSRHSYIYRGFTIHKCPRNAITMKTAYSVLNNGNYLGRDFALAEAMKTIDKLKSGESYES' A
#
# COMPACT_ATOMS: atom_id res chain seq x y z
N MET A 1 -6.36 0.67 -16.89
CA MET A 1 -5.06 1.36 -16.72
C MET A 1 -4.23 0.56 -15.72
N THR A 2 -3.07 0.05 -16.12
CA THR A 2 -2.10 -0.56 -15.21
C THR A 2 -1.45 0.56 -14.40
N GLY A 3 -1.61 0.55 -13.08
CA GLY A 3 -0.95 1.51 -12.22
C GLY A 3 0.57 1.29 -12.26
N GLN A 4 1.35 2.34 -12.48
CA GLN A 4 2.80 2.25 -12.37
C GLN A 4 3.21 2.36 -10.89
N LEU A 5 3.98 1.39 -10.40
CA LEU A 5 4.61 1.46 -9.09
C LEU A 5 5.91 2.26 -9.24
N ILE A 6 5.97 3.41 -8.58
CA ILE A 6 7.14 4.29 -8.58
C ILE A 6 7.85 4.10 -7.24
N GLN A 7 9.10 3.65 -7.26
CA GLN A 7 9.90 3.57 -6.04
C GLN A 7 10.53 4.94 -5.76
N LEU A 8 10.16 5.57 -4.65
CA LEU A 8 10.78 6.81 -4.20
C LEU A 8 12.06 6.55 -3.39
N SER A 9 12.06 5.49 -2.59
CA SER A 9 13.17 5.13 -1.71
C SER A 9 13.20 3.62 -1.44
N ARG A 10 14.21 3.15 -0.72
CA ARG A 10 14.32 1.74 -0.29
C ARG A 10 13.08 1.25 0.48
N HIS A 11 12.39 2.16 1.16
CA HIS A 11 11.25 1.86 2.02
C HIS A 11 9.97 2.63 1.65
N SER A 12 9.96 3.34 0.52
CA SER A 12 8.83 4.18 0.13
C SER A 12 8.52 4.02 -1.34
N TYR A 13 7.25 3.79 -1.64
CA TYR A 13 6.74 3.57 -2.99
C TYR A 13 5.49 4.41 -3.21
N ILE A 14 5.21 4.76 -4.46
CA ILE A 14 3.98 5.41 -4.88
C ILE A 14 3.28 4.48 -5.88
N TYR A 15 1.98 4.25 -5.68
CA TYR A 15 1.15 3.48 -6.58
C TYR A 15 -0.19 4.18 -6.78
N ARG A 16 -0.51 4.57 -8.02
CA ARG A 16 -1.77 5.25 -8.38
C ARG A 16 -2.14 6.48 -7.52
N GLY A 17 -1.15 7.22 -7.03
CA GLY A 17 -1.34 8.37 -6.15
C GLY A 17 -1.37 8.05 -4.65
N PHE A 18 -1.30 6.78 -4.28
CA PHE A 18 -1.16 6.34 -2.89
C PHE A 18 0.32 6.12 -2.56
N THR A 19 0.69 6.39 -1.31
CA THR A 19 2.03 6.14 -0.79
C THR A 19 2.04 4.82 -0.03
N ILE A 20 2.95 3.92 -0.37
CA ILE A 20 3.18 2.66 0.33
C ILE A 20 4.51 2.76 1.07
N HIS A 21 4.46 2.63 2.40
CA HIS A 21 5.63 2.62 3.27
C HIS A 21 5.95 1.21 3.73
N LYS A 22 7.15 0.75 3.44
CA LYS A 22 7.68 -0.52 3.92
C LYS A 22 8.18 -0.35 5.35
N CYS A 23 7.52 -1.00 6.29
CA CYS A 23 7.94 -1.06 7.67
C CYS A 23 9.18 -1.97 7.82
N PRO A 24 10.01 -1.74 8.85
CA PRO A 24 11.07 -2.66 9.19
C PRO A 24 10.51 -4.07 9.41
N ARG A 25 11.26 -5.08 8.92
CA ARG A 25 10.90 -6.48 9.09
C ARG A 25 10.81 -6.78 10.57
N ASN A 26 9.67 -7.32 10.99
CA ASN A 26 9.52 -7.77 12.36
C ASN A 26 10.39 -9.03 12.55
N ALA A 27 11.34 -9.00 13.48
CA ALA A 27 12.26 -10.11 13.72
C ALA A 27 11.57 -11.34 14.33
N ILE A 28 10.42 -11.15 14.99
CA ILE A 28 9.66 -12.20 15.67
C ILE A 28 8.77 -12.93 14.67
N THR A 29 7.97 -12.19 13.90
CA THR A 29 7.06 -12.79 12.91
C THR A 29 7.73 -13.03 11.56
N MET A 30 8.95 -12.53 11.38
CA MET A 30 9.71 -12.56 10.12
C MET A 30 8.96 -11.95 8.94
N LYS A 31 7.90 -11.16 9.18
CA LYS A 31 7.08 -10.51 8.16
C LYS A 31 7.49 -9.06 7.97
N THR A 32 7.45 -8.62 6.71
CA THR A 32 7.60 -7.22 6.34
C THR A 32 6.21 -6.66 6.14
N ALA A 33 5.87 -5.57 6.81
CA ALA A 33 4.59 -4.94 6.60
C ALA A 33 4.73 -3.71 5.70
N TYR A 34 3.63 -3.37 5.04
CA TYR A 34 3.50 -2.27 4.11
C TYR A 34 2.29 -1.45 4.52
N SER A 35 2.51 -0.20 4.93
CA SER A 35 1.44 0.73 5.27
C SER A 35 1.03 1.51 4.02
N VAL A 36 -0.28 1.62 3.77
CA VAL A 36 -0.86 2.39 2.68
C VAL A 36 -1.37 3.71 3.21
N LEU A 37 -0.93 4.81 2.60
CA LEU A 37 -1.30 6.17 2.91
C LEU A 37 -1.83 6.88 1.66
N ASN A 38 -2.80 7.76 1.85
CA ASN A 38 -3.33 8.64 0.81
C ASN A 38 -3.27 10.09 1.30
N ASN A 39 -2.41 10.91 0.69
CA ASN A 39 -2.19 12.31 1.09
C ASN A 39 -2.01 12.51 2.61
N GLY A 40 -1.30 11.59 3.28
CA GLY A 40 -1.06 11.64 4.72
C GLY A 40 -2.11 10.91 5.59
N ASN A 41 -3.23 10.48 5.01
CA ASN A 41 -4.21 9.66 5.72
C ASN A 41 -3.83 8.18 5.64
N TYR A 42 -3.71 7.53 6.79
CA TYR A 42 -3.48 6.09 6.86
C TYR A 42 -4.76 5.32 6.50
N LEU A 43 -4.69 4.46 5.49
CA LEU A 43 -5.82 3.67 5.00
C LEU A 43 -5.76 2.21 5.42
N GLY A 44 -4.55 1.70 5.69
CA GLY A 44 -4.39 0.30 6.06
C GLY A 44 -2.94 -0.17 6.08
N ARG A 45 -2.76 -1.42 6.50
CA ARG A 45 -1.47 -2.09 6.55
C ARG A 45 -1.62 -3.53 6.10
N ASP A 46 -0.78 -3.90 5.15
CA ASP A 46 -0.73 -5.23 4.57
C ASP A 46 0.61 -5.89 4.84
N PHE A 47 0.66 -7.22 4.81
CA PHE A 47 1.90 -7.99 4.99
C PHE A 47 2.66 -8.24 3.68
N ALA A 48 2.11 -7.79 2.55
CA ALA A 48 2.71 -7.93 1.24
C ALA A 48 2.44 -6.70 0.38
N LEU A 49 3.44 -6.31 -0.42
CA LEU A 49 3.31 -5.17 -1.35
C LEU A 49 2.20 -5.40 -2.38
N ALA A 50 2.05 -6.63 -2.87
CA ALA A 50 1.00 -6.98 -3.83
C ALA A 50 -0.41 -6.84 -3.24
N GLU A 51 -0.60 -7.18 -1.96
CA GLU A 51 -1.89 -7.01 -1.27
C GLU A 51 -2.19 -5.51 -1.07
N ALA A 52 -1.19 -4.71 -0.67
CA ALA A 52 -1.32 -3.26 -0.61
C ALA A 52 -1.73 -2.65 -1.97
N MET A 53 -1.12 -3.12 -3.07
CA MET A 53 -1.50 -2.69 -4.42
C MET A 53 -2.92 -3.08 -4.78
N LYS A 54 -3.37 -4.31 -4.46
CA LYS A 54 -4.76 -4.75 -4.67
C LYS A 54 -5.74 -3.90 -3.87
N THR A 55 -5.43 -3.58 -2.61
CA THR A 55 -6.27 -2.71 -1.78
C THR A 55 -6.42 -1.34 -2.43
N ILE A 56 -5.32 -0.76 -2.93
CA ILE A 56 -5.34 0.50 -3.68
C ILE A 56 -6.15 0.37 -4.98
N ASP A 57 -6.00 -0.74 -5.71
CA ASP A 57 -6.77 -0.99 -6.93
C ASP A 57 -8.27 -1.04 -6.64
N LYS A 58 -8.68 -1.70 -5.55
CA LYS A 58 -10.08 -1.71 -5.09
C LYS A 58 -10.57 -0.32 -4.69
N LEU A 59 -9.81 0.40 -3.87
CA LEU A 59 -10.12 1.76 -3.44
C LEU A 59 -10.27 2.72 -4.63
N LYS A 60 -9.42 2.57 -5.66
CA LYS A 60 -9.44 3.42 -6.85
C LYS A 60 -10.53 3.00 -7.85
N SER A 61 -10.87 1.71 -7.88
CA SER A 61 -11.94 1.18 -8.74
C SER A 61 -13.33 1.61 -8.28
N GLY A 62 -13.47 2.22 -7.11
CA GLY A 62 -14.76 2.73 -6.66
C GLY A 62 -15.76 1.62 -6.35
N GLU A 63 -15.30 0.45 -5.90
CA GLU A 63 -16.14 -0.34 -4.98
C GLU A 63 -16.19 0.44 -3.66
N SER A 64 -16.93 1.54 -3.68
CA SER A 64 -17.72 1.96 -2.55
C SER A 64 -18.33 0.69 -2.00
N TYR A 65 -17.97 0.30 -0.79
CA TYR A 65 -18.85 -0.53 0.01
C TYR A 65 -20.10 0.30 0.25
N GLU A 66 -20.97 0.39 -0.76
CA GLU A 66 -22.35 0.78 -0.58
C GLU A 66 -22.97 -0.36 0.24
N SER A 67 -23.18 -0.07 1.52
CA SER A 67 -23.98 -0.89 2.41
C SER A 67 -25.46 -0.60 2.18
#